data_AF-A0A9D6KMT4-F1
#
_entry.id   AF-A0A9D6KMT4-F1
#
_cell.length_a   1.000
_cell.length_b   1.000
_cell.length_c   1.000
_cell.angle_alpha   90.00
_cell.angle_beta   90.00
_cell.angle_gamma   90.00
#
_symmetry.space_group_name_H-M   'P 1'
#
loop_
_entity.id
_entity.type
_entity.pdbx_description
1 polymer ?
#
loop_
_entity_poly.entity_id
_entity_poly.type
_entity_poly.pdbx_seq_one_letter_code
_entity_poly.pdbx_strand_id
1 'polypeptide(L)'
;MTLKSILFAGLLLTLSACVPPPVPGQAAIPANRFSGLGAPALLNELSRVATLTPEQRRRELATLDSERRLDNARRFQLAALLEREDSVDALERSLKNLAAIDDVDARAQTLLDLMKRSLTARIELRQQTARAQELQDKLDQIKALEKTLQQRSTLPKSP
;
A
#
# COMPACT_ATOMS: atom_id res chain seq x y z
N MET A 1 2.37 8.99 40.02
CA MET A 1 2.02 8.82 38.59
C MET A 1 1.63 10.17 37.97
N THR A 2 2.57 11.09 37.76
CA THR A 2 2.24 12.43 37.18
C THR A 2 3.37 13.07 36.36
N LEU A 3 4.56 12.46 36.25
CA LEU A 3 5.71 13.05 35.54
C LEU A 3 5.74 12.81 34.02
N LYS A 4 4.95 11.86 33.50
CA LYS A 4 4.91 11.53 32.06
C LYS A 4 4.03 12.47 31.22
N SER A 5 2.99 13.08 31.82
CA SER A 5 2.03 13.89 31.08
C SER A 5 2.55 15.29 30.72
N ILE A 6 3.50 15.83 31.48
CA ILE A 6 4.01 17.19 31.26
C ILE A 6 4.96 17.24 30.05
N LEU A 7 5.70 16.16 29.79
CA LEU A 7 6.60 16.05 28.63
C LEU A 7 5.85 15.98 27.29
N PHE A 8 4.64 15.41 27.27
CA PHE A 8 3.83 15.37 26.04
C PHE A 8 3.22 16.73 25.68
N ALA A 9 2.88 17.56 26.67
CA ALA A 9 2.35 18.89 26.43
C ALA A 9 3.42 19.85 25.87
N GLY A 10 4.68 19.71 26.29
CA GLY A 10 5.80 20.49 25.76
C GLY A 10 6.15 20.16 24.30
N LEU A 11 6.00 18.89 23.89
CA LEU A 11 6.29 18.46 22.52
C LEU A 11 5.25 18.97 21.50
N LEU A 12 3.99 19.16 21.92
CA LEU A 12 2.93 19.66 21.03
C LEU A 12 3.03 21.16 20.74
N LEU A 13 3.73 21.93 21.59
CA LEU A 13 3.90 23.38 21.41
C LEU A 13 5.00 23.77 20.40
N THR A 14 5.94 22.88 20.10
CA THR A 14 7.03 23.18 19.15
C THR A 14 6.68 22.85 17.70
N LEU A 15 5.61 22.08 17.44
CA LEU A 15 5.16 21.75 16.08
C LEU A 15 4.24 22.81 15.44
N SER A 16 3.80 23.83 16.18
CA SER A 16 2.99 24.94 15.62
C SER A 16 3.81 26.07 14.99
N ALA A 17 5.14 25.97 14.94
CA ALA A 17 6.02 27.06 14.50
C ALA A 17 6.24 27.17 12.97
N CYS A 18 5.58 26.38 12.12
CA CYS A 18 5.71 26.45 10.66
C CYS A 18 4.45 26.95 9.92
N VAL A 19 3.62 27.77 10.57
CA VAL A 19 2.55 28.49 9.86
C VAL A 19 3.04 29.91 9.53
N PRO A 20 3.40 30.22 8.26
CA PRO A 20 3.70 31.59 7.88
C PRO A 20 2.43 32.46 8.01
N PRO A 21 2.53 33.68 8.57
CA PRO A 21 1.38 34.57 8.70
C PRO A 21 0.89 35.01 7.30
N PRO A 22 -0.43 35.12 7.07
CA PRO A 22 -0.95 35.62 5.81
C PRO A 22 -0.65 37.11 5.67
N VAL A 23 0.08 37.46 4.61
CA VAL A 23 0.39 38.84 4.23
C VAL A 23 -0.90 39.50 3.71
N PRO A 24 -1.33 40.66 4.25
CA PRO A 24 -2.49 41.37 3.74
C PRO A 24 -2.13 42.04 2.41
N GLY A 25 -2.78 41.60 1.32
CA GLY A 25 -2.63 42.22 0.00
C GLY A 25 -2.39 41.25 -1.17
N GLN A 26 -2.35 39.94 -0.94
CA GLN A 26 -2.26 39.00 -2.05
C GLN A 26 -3.60 38.92 -2.77
N ALA A 27 -3.68 39.58 -3.93
CA ALA A 27 -4.79 39.43 -4.86
C ALA A 27 -5.11 37.94 -5.01
N ALA A 28 -6.38 37.60 -4.79
CA ALA A 28 -6.90 36.26 -5.03
C ALA A 28 -6.64 35.92 -6.50
N ILE A 29 -5.52 35.21 -6.74
CA ILE A 29 -5.35 34.46 -7.98
C ILE A 29 -6.61 33.61 -8.07
N PRO A 30 -7.38 33.66 -9.16
CA PRO A 30 -8.55 32.82 -9.29
C PRO A 30 -8.07 31.41 -9.03
N ALA A 31 -8.55 30.80 -7.94
CA ALA A 31 -8.35 29.39 -7.67
C ALA A 31 -8.90 28.71 -8.91
N ASN A 32 -7.98 28.35 -9.80
CA ASN A 32 -8.30 27.76 -11.07
C ASN A 32 -9.19 26.58 -10.73
N ARG A 33 -10.38 26.57 -11.32
CA ARG A 33 -11.42 25.57 -11.08
C ARG A 33 -10.90 24.23 -11.60
N PHE A 34 -9.98 23.62 -10.89
CA PHE A 34 -9.62 22.23 -11.07
C PHE A 34 -10.73 21.43 -10.40
N SER A 35 -11.77 21.12 -11.17
CA SER A 35 -12.78 20.10 -10.85
C SER A 35 -12.19 18.68 -10.89
N GLY A 36 -10.93 18.53 -10.48
CA GLY A 36 -10.23 17.25 -10.43
C GLY A 36 -10.07 16.79 -8.98
N LEU A 37 -9.81 15.49 -8.78
CA LEU A 37 -9.51 14.99 -7.44
C LEU A 37 -8.24 15.65 -6.90
N GLY A 38 -8.40 16.33 -5.76
CA GLY A 38 -7.32 17.06 -5.13
C GLY A 38 -6.44 16.18 -4.25
N ALA A 39 -5.13 16.45 -4.23
CA ALA A 39 -4.18 15.79 -3.34
C ALA A 39 -4.61 15.71 -1.85
N PRO A 40 -5.16 16.77 -1.21
CA PRO A 40 -5.56 16.67 0.20
C PRO A 40 -6.71 15.71 0.42
N ALA A 41 -7.63 15.58 -0.54
CA ALA A 41 -8.73 14.62 -0.45
C ALA A 41 -8.18 13.19 -0.50
N LEU A 42 -7.28 12.88 -1.45
CA LEU A 42 -6.64 11.57 -1.55
C LEU A 42 -5.86 11.18 -0.29
N LEU A 43 -5.11 12.11 0.30
CA LEU A 43 -4.37 11.85 1.54
C LEU A 43 -5.31 11.60 2.73
N ASN A 44 -6.43 12.31 2.79
CA ASN A 44 -7.43 12.11 3.84
C ASN A 44 -8.19 10.78 3.65
N GLU A 45 -8.41 10.35 2.42
CA GLU A 45 -8.93 9.02 2.12
C GLU A 45 -7.95 7.92 2.58
N LEU A 46 -6.65 8.07 2.31
CA LEU A 46 -5.63 7.13 2.78
C LEU A 46 -5.57 7.08 4.31
N SER A 47 -5.67 8.22 5.00
CA SER A 47 -5.67 8.25 6.46
C SER A 47 -6.94 7.60 7.03
N ARG A 48 -8.12 7.79 6.41
CA ARG A 48 -9.33 7.06 6.81
C ARG A 48 -9.14 5.56 6.64
N VAL A 49 -8.76 5.12 5.44
CA VAL A 49 -8.55 3.69 5.13
C VAL A 49 -7.49 3.07 6.06
N ALA A 50 -6.51 3.87 6.51
CA ALA A 50 -5.50 3.42 7.46
C ALA A 50 -6.08 3.04 8.83
N THR A 51 -7.17 3.68 9.24
CA THR A 51 -7.83 3.49 10.55
C THR A 51 -8.96 2.45 10.55
N LEU A 52 -9.35 1.95 9.38
CA LEU A 52 -10.42 0.96 9.26
C LEU A 52 -10.05 -0.41 9.86
N THR A 53 -11.01 -1.01 10.56
CA THR A 53 -10.95 -2.41 11.00
C THR A 53 -11.05 -3.38 9.81
N PRO A 54 -10.54 -4.61 9.91
CA PRO A 54 -10.61 -5.58 8.82
C PRO A 54 -12.06 -5.94 8.43
N GLU A 55 -12.99 -5.96 9.36
CA GLU A 55 -14.41 -6.22 9.09
C GLU A 55 -15.07 -5.06 8.32
N GLN A 56 -14.78 -3.82 8.71
CA GLN A 56 -15.26 -2.63 7.98
C GLN A 56 -14.67 -2.58 6.58
N ARG A 57 -13.38 -2.88 6.43
CA ARG A 57 -12.71 -2.96 5.13
C ARG A 57 -13.40 -3.94 4.20
N ARG A 58 -13.70 -5.16 4.66
CA ARG A 58 -14.38 -6.18 3.86
C ARG A 58 -15.78 -5.72 3.41
N ARG A 59 -16.52 -5.01 4.27
CA ARG A 59 -17.84 -4.46 3.92
C ARG A 59 -17.75 -3.35 2.88
N GLU A 60 -16.80 -2.42 3.05
CA GLU A 60 -16.57 -1.35 2.08
C GLU A 60 -16.10 -1.90 0.73
N LEU A 61 -15.20 -2.89 0.73
CA LEU A 61 -14.76 -3.58 -0.49
C LEU A 61 -15.94 -4.26 -1.20
N ALA A 62 -16.75 -5.04 -0.49
CA ALA A 62 -17.92 -5.69 -1.08
C ALA A 62 -18.92 -4.69 -1.66
N THR A 63 -19.05 -3.51 -1.03
CA THR A 63 -19.90 -2.43 -1.53
C THR A 63 -19.35 -1.86 -2.83
N LEU A 64 -18.07 -1.50 -2.85
CA LEU A 64 -17.42 -0.90 -4.03
C LEU A 64 -17.28 -1.90 -5.19
N ASP A 65 -17.05 -3.18 -4.93
CA ASP A 65 -16.98 -4.22 -5.97
C ASP A 65 -18.34 -4.46 -6.64
N SER A 66 -19.44 -4.21 -5.93
CA SER A 66 -20.79 -4.36 -6.48
C SER A 66 -21.20 -3.21 -7.42
N GLU A 67 -20.42 -2.11 -7.42
CA GLU A 67 -20.75 -0.92 -8.21
C GLU A 67 -20.26 -1.06 -9.65
N ARG A 68 -21.20 -0.96 -10.60
CA ARG A 68 -20.93 -1.15 -12.03
C ARG A 68 -20.10 -0.02 -12.67
N ARG A 69 -20.12 1.18 -12.08
CA ARG A 69 -19.35 2.34 -12.54
C ARG A 69 -18.82 3.10 -11.33
N LEU A 70 -17.50 3.11 -11.19
CA LEU A 70 -16.79 3.82 -10.14
C LEU A 70 -16.28 5.15 -10.67
N ASP A 71 -16.49 6.23 -9.92
CA ASP A 71 -15.84 7.52 -10.17
C ASP A 71 -14.37 7.47 -9.73
N ASN A 72 -13.54 8.43 -10.15
CA ASN A 72 -12.12 8.48 -9.83
C ASN A 72 -11.83 8.44 -8.31
N ALA A 73 -12.70 9.05 -7.50
CA ALA A 73 -12.58 9.01 -6.03
C ALA A 73 -12.85 7.60 -5.47
N ARG A 74 -13.87 6.92 -6.01
CA ARG A 74 -14.22 5.56 -5.61
C ARG A 74 -13.18 4.54 -6.10
N ARG A 75 -12.61 4.74 -7.29
CA ARG A 75 -11.47 3.96 -7.80
C ARG A 75 -10.26 4.09 -6.89
N PHE A 76 -9.97 5.30 -6.43
CA PHE A 76 -8.88 5.52 -5.47
C PHE A 76 -9.15 4.83 -4.12
N GLN A 77 -10.37 4.98 -3.58
CA GLN A 77 -10.77 4.30 -2.34
C GLN A 77 -10.65 2.78 -2.48
N LEU A 78 -11.14 2.20 -3.58
CA LEU A 78 -11.03 0.78 -3.86
C LEU A 78 -9.56 0.33 -3.92
N ALA A 79 -8.71 1.07 -4.62
CA ALA A 79 -7.28 0.77 -4.69
C ALA A 79 -6.59 0.84 -3.31
N ALA A 80 -6.93 1.82 -2.48
CA ALA A 80 -6.40 1.96 -1.12
C ALA A 80 -6.86 0.82 -0.20
N LEU A 81 -8.09 0.34 -0.34
CA LEU A 81 -8.59 -0.80 0.42
C LEU A 81 -7.92 -2.12 -0.01
N LEU A 82 -7.75 -2.32 -1.32
CA LEU A 82 -7.08 -3.48 -1.91
C LEU A 82 -5.59 -3.54 -1.56
N GLU A 83 -4.92 -2.40 -1.41
CA GLU A 83 -3.53 -2.34 -0.94
C GLU A 83 -3.32 -3.04 0.41
N ARG A 84 -4.36 -3.07 1.27
CA ARG A 84 -4.31 -3.69 2.60
C ARG A 84 -4.75 -5.15 2.64
N GLU A 85 -5.26 -5.71 1.54
CA GLU A 85 -5.57 -7.15 1.49
C GLU A 85 -4.30 -8.00 1.37
N ASP A 86 -3.15 -7.37 1.10
CA ASP A 86 -1.85 -8.02 1.10
C ASP A 86 -1.86 -9.33 0.29
N SER A 87 -2.53 -9.36 -0.85
CA SER A 87 -2.48 -10.45 -1.84
C SER A 87 -1.94 -9.92 -3.17
N VAL A 88 -1.22 -10.75 -3.94
CA VAL A 88 -0.65 -10.29 -5.23
C VAL A 88 -1.76 -9.85 -6.19
N ASP A 89 -2.86 -10.62 -6.25
CA ASP A 89 -4.02 -10.28 -7.07
C ASP A 89 -4.67 -8.96 -6.64
N ALA A 90 -4.78 -8.68 -5.33
CA ALA A 90 -5.32 -7.41 -4.85
C ALA A 90 -4.40 -6.23 -5.19
N LEU A 91 -3.08 -6.41 -5.10
CA LEU A 91 -2.11 -5.38 -5.48
C LEU A 91 -2.14 -5.10 -7.00
N GLU A 92 -2.34 -6.12 -7.83
CA GLU A 92 -2.50 -5.93 -9.28
C GLU A 92 -3.82 -5.25 -9.62
N ARG A 93 -4.91 -5.61 -8.93
CA ARG A 93 -6.22 -4.95 -9.08
C ARG A 93 -6.16 -3.50 -8.61
N SER A 94 -5.45 -3.20 -7.53
CA SER A 94 -5.29 -1.83 -7.06
C SER A 94 -4.51 -0.99 -8.09
N LEU A 95 -3.43 -1.52 -8.67
CA LEU A 95 -2.71 -0.88 -9.77
C LEU A 95 -3.60 -0.57 -10.97
N LYS A 96 -4.44 -1.53 -11.39
CA LYS A 96 -5.40 -1.33 -12.50
C LYS A 96 -6.39 -0.21 -12.20
N ASN A 97 -6.92 -0.16 -10.99
CA ASN A 97 -7.84 0.90 -10.56
C ASN A 97 -7.15 2.28 -10.54
N LEU A 98 -5.90 2.37 -10.09
CA LEU A 98 -5.13 3.62 -10.10
C LEU A 98 -4.71 4.07 -11.50
N ALA A 99 -4.52 3.12 -12.42
CA ALA A 99 -4.22 3.43 -13.81
C ALA A 99 -5.43 4.01 -14.56
N ALA A 100 -6.65 3.71 -14.12
CA ALA A 100 -7.90 4.22 -14.68
C ALA A 100 -8.38 5.54 -14.03
N ILE A 101 -7.55 6.19 -13.22
CA ILE A 101 -7.84 7.51 -12.65
C ILE A 101 -7.24 8.57 -13.56
N ASP A 102 -8.12 9.37 -14.16
CA ASP A 102 -7.78 10.52 -15.00
C ASP A 102 -8.24 11.83 -14.34
N ASP A 103 -7.98 12.99 -14.95
CA ASP A 103 -8.45 14.31 -14.48
C ASP A 103 -8.14 14.63 -13.00
N VAL A 104 -6.86 14.55 -12.64
CA VAL A 104 -6.33 14.85 -11.30
C VAL A 104 -5.40 16.07 -11.34
N ASP A 105 -5.31 16.78 -10.21
CA ASP A 105 -4.35 17.87 -10.09
C ASP A 105 -2.89 17.34 -10.10
N ALA A 106 -1.92 18.20 -10.41
CA ALA A 106 -0.51 17.77 -10.55
C ALA A 106 0.07 17.15 -9.26
N ARG A 107 -0.41 17.57 -8.09
CA ARG A 107 0.03 17.04 -6.80
C ARG A 107 -0.57 15.65 -6.54
N ALA A 108 -1.83 15.46 -6.88
CA ALA A 108 -2.55 14.20 -6.83
C ALA A 108 -1.93 13.21 -7.81
N GLN A 109 -1.54 13.65 -9.01
CA GLN A 109 -0.82 12.82 -9.96
C GLN A 109 0.50 12.29 -9.37
N THR A 110 1.27 13.15 -8.69
CA THR A 110 2.52 12.75 -8.03
C THR A 110 2.26 11.69 -6.94
N LEU A 111 1.18 11.86 -6.17
CA LEU A 111 0.78 10.89 -5.14
C LEU A 111 0.37 9.55 -5.76
N LEU A 112 -0.42 9.57 -6.83
CA LEU A 112 -0.81 8.38 -7.57
C LEU A 112 0.41 7.64 -8.12
N ASP A 113 1.38 8.36 -8.69
CA ASP A 113 2.60 7.76 -9.24
C ASP A 113 3.46 7.13 -8.15
N LEU A 114 3.56 7.78 -6.98
CA LEU A 114 4.27 7.22 -5.83
C LEU A 114 3.58 5.94 -5.32
N MET A 115 2.25 5.94 -5.28
CA MET A 115 1.49 4.76 -4.87
C MET A 115 1.59 3.62 -5.90
N LYS A 116 1.55 3.93 -7.19
CA LYS A 116 1.79 2.95 -8.26
C LYS A 116 3.17 2.31 -8.11
N ARG A 117 4.23 3.12 -7.91
CA ARG A 117 5.59 2.62 -7.71
C ARG A 117 5.72 1.73 -6.47
N SER A 118 5.08 2.11 -5.36
CA SER A 118 5.15 1.30 -4.13
C SER A 118 4.45 -0.05 -4.29
N LEU A 119 3.31 -0.08 -4.98
CA LEU A 119 2.58 -1.31 -5.29
C LEU A 119 3.37 -2.23 -6.21
N THR A 120 3.97 -1.70 -7.28
CA THR A 120 4.85 -2.47 -8.18
C THR A 120 6.03 -3.08 -7.42
N ALA A 121 6.71 -2.30 -6.59
CA ALA A 121 7.83 -2.79 -5.78
C ALA A 121 7.41 -3.91 -4.82
N ARG A 122 6.21 -3.83 -4.23
CA ARG A 122 5.68 -4.90 -3.36
C ARG A 122 5.34 -6.17 -4.14
N ILE A 123 4.81 -6.06 -5.34
CA ILE A 123 4.54 -7.21 -6.21
C ILE A 123 5.86 -7.89 -6.58
N GLU A 124 6.85 -7.12 -7.04
CA GLU A 124 8.17 -7.64 -7.40
C GLU A 124 8.85 -8.33 -6.22
N LEU A 125 8.80 -7.72 -5.04
CA LEU A 125 9.36 -8.31 -3.81
C LEU A 125 8.75 -9.69 -3.54
N ARG A 126 7.42 -9.82 -3.64
CA ARG A 126 6.73 -11.09 -3.40
C ARG A 126 7.05 -12.14 -4.45
N GLN A 127 7.14 -11.74 -5.71
CA GLN A 127 7.58 -12.64 -6.77
C GLN A 127 8.99 -13.15 -6.51
N GLN A 128 9.90 -12.29 -6.04
CA GLN A 128 11.25 -12.70 -5.64
C GLN A 128 11.23 -13.64 -4.44
N THR A 129 10.42 -13.37 -3.41
CA THR A 129 10.27 -14.26 -2.26
C THR A 129 9.74 -15.63 -2.65
N ALA A 130 8.75 -15.70 -3.54
CA ALA A 130 8.21 -16.96 -4.05
C ALA A 130 9.27 -17.77 -4.84
N ARG A 131 10.04 -17.10 -5.71
CA ARG A 131 11.15 -17.74 -6.44
C ARG A 131 12.24 -18.23 -5.50
N ALA A 132 12.57 -17.46 -4.46
CA ALA A 132 13.56 -17.87 -3.46
C ALA A 132 13.09 -19.11 -2.69
N GLN A 133 11.80 -19.17 -2.32
CA GLN A 133 11.23 -20.35 -1.67
C GLN A 133 11.27 -21.59 -2.59
N GLU A 134 10.92 -21.43 -3.86
CA GLU A 134 11.00 -22.53 -4.84
C GLU A 134 12.42 -23.08 -4.99
N LEU A 135 13.43 -22.20 -5.00
CA LEU A 135 14.83 -22.60 -5.04
C LEU A 135 15.24 -23.32 -3.75
N GLN A 136 14.76 -22.87 -2.60
CA GLN A 136 15.00 -23.53 -1.32
C GLN A 136 14.38 -24.94 -1.28
N ASP A 137 13.15 -25.08 -1.74
CA ASP A 137 12.46 -26.38 -1.80
C ASP A 137 13.20 -27.36 -2.73
N LYS A 138 13.71 -26.87 -3.86
CA LYS A 138 14.56 -27.66 -4.77
C LYS A 138 15.87 -28.09 -4.12
N LEU A 139 16.53 -27.21 -3.36
CA LEU A 139 17.74 -27.56 -2.60
C LEU A 139 17.47 -28.65 -1.57
N ASP A 140 16.34 -28.56 -0.85
CA ASP A 140 16.00 -29.54 0.18
C ASP A 140 15.58 -30.89 -0.43
N GLN A 141 14.95 -30.90 -1.62
CA GLN A 141 14.76 -32.11 -2.43
C GLN A 141 16.09 -32.76 -2.83
N ILE A 142 17.07 -31.97 -3.30
CA ILE A 142 18.39 -32.48 -3.67
C ILE A 142 19.07 -33.11 -2.46
N LYS A 143 19.07 -32.46 -1.29
CA LYS A 143 19.63 -33.02 -0.05
C LYS A 143 18.94 -34.32 0.37
N ALA A 144 17.61 -34.40 0.21
CA ALA A 144 16.86 -35.62 0.51
C ALA A 144 17.26 -36.77 -0.44
N LEU A 145 17.43 -36.48 -1.72
CA LEU A 145 17.92 -37.44 -2.71
C LEU A 145 19.36 -37.86 -2.40
N GLU A 146 20.25 -36.94 -2.05
CA GLU A 146 21.62 -37.23 -1.63
C GLU A 146 21.65 -38.16 -0.41
N LYS A 147 20.83 -37.88 0.61
CA LYS A 147 20.71 -38.74 1.79
C LYS A 147 20.19 -40.13 1.42
N THR A 148 19.21 -40.22 0.53
CA THR A 148 18.67 -41.51 0.06
C THR A 148 19.71 -42.31 -0.73
N LEU A 149 20.50 -41.63 -1.56
CA LEU A 149 21.61 -42.25 -2.30
C LEU A 149 22.70 -42.74 -1.35
N GLN A 150 23.07 -41.96 -0.33
CA GLN A 150 24.03 -42.35 0.70
C GLN A 150 23.53 -43.55 1.53
N GLN A 151 22.25 -43.59 1.88
CA GLN A 151 21.65 -44.75 2.57
C GLN A 151 21.69 -46.01 1.70
N ARG A 152 21.47 -45.87 0.39
CA ARG A 152 21.51 -47.01 -0.54
C ARG A 152 22.95 -47.47 -0.81
N SER A 153 23.93 -46.57 -0.83
CA SER A 153 25.34 -46.94 -1.02
C SER A 153 25.98 -47.55 0.23
N THR A 154 25.43 -47.28 1.41
CA THR A 154 25.87 -47.87 2.70
C THR A 154 25.17 -49.18 3.05
N LEU A 155 24.15 -49.60 2.30
CA LEU A 155 23.59 -50.94 2.42
C LEU A 155 24.61 -51.98 1.94
N PRO A 156 25.03 -52.94 2.78
CA PRO A 156 25.97 -53.96 2.36
C PRO A 156 25.33 -54.79 1.23
N LYS A 157 26.05 -54.96 0.12
CA LYS A 157 25.70 -55.98 -0.88
C LYS A 157 25.66 -57.32 -0.15
N SER A 158 24.48 -57.94 -0.08
CA SER A 158 24.38 -59.29 0.47
C SER A 158 25.24 -60.23 -0.39
N PRO A 159 25.92 -61.22 0.24
CA PRO A 159 26.73 -62.20 -0.47
C PRO A 159 25.89 -63.07 -1.43
#